data_AF-A0A2T1EN52-F1
#
_entry.id   AF-A0A2T1EN52-F1
#
_cell.length_a   1.000
_cell.length_b   1.000
_cell.length_c   1.000
_cell.angle_alpha   90.00
_cell.angle_beta   90.00
_cell.angle_gamma   90.00
#
_symmetry.space_group_name_H-M   'P 1'
#
loop_
_entity.id
_entity.type
_entity.pdbx_description
1 polymer ?
#
loop_
_entity_poly.entity_id
_entity_poly.type
_entity_poly.pdbx_seq_one_letter_code
_entity_poly.pdbx_strand_id
1 'polypeptide(L)'
;MQLITPLKTAAQSTPSKQAQPRLEAARQKLLAPHVPPLLRMTAFLRLSCSTLEAPGAYSQLMQALFSHHPTWWQTCEVTAAGALQSSDPEIQLLLAVVSQLHAPQDLLLAA
;
A
#
# COMPACT_ATOMS: atom_id res chain seq x y z
N MET A 1 23.82 -10.89 -19.75
CA MET A 1 23.65 -9.75 -18.81
C MET A 1 22.21 -9.27 -18.93
N GLN A 2 21.40 -9.52 -17.90
CA GLN A 2 19.97 -9.19 -17.92
C GLN A 2 19.79 -7.73 -17.48
N LEU A 3 19.17 -6.94 -18.34
CA LEU A 3 18.91 -5.52 -18.14
C LEU A 3 17.77 -5.35 -17.14
N ILE A 4 18.11 -4.84 -15.97
CA ILE A 4 17.19 -4.36 -14.94
C ILE A 4 16.44 -3.18 -15.55
N THR A 5 15.16 -3.37 -15.84
CA THR A 5 14.29 -2.28 -16.31
C THR A 5 13.97 -1.37 -15.12
N PRO A 6 14.32 -0.07 -15.16
CA PRO A 6 14.08 0.80 -14.01
C PRO A 6 12.59 1.08 -13.85
N LEU A 7 12.09 0.94 -12.62
CA LEU A 7 10.83 1.53 -12.12
C LEU A 7 10.89 3.05 -12.31
N LYS A 8 10.61 3.54 -13.53
CA LYS A 8 10.56 4.97 -13.81
C LYS A 8 9.40 5.30 -14.73
N THR A 9 8.17 4.99 -14.30
CA THR A 9 6.96 5.56 -14.91
C THR A 9 5.71 5.51 -14.00
N ALA A 10 5.87 5.62 -12.68
CA ALA A 10 4.73 5.64 -11.74
C ALA A 10 4.45 7.02 -11.12
N ALA A 11 4.97 8.11 -11.71
CA ALA A 11 4.90 9.45 -11.10
C ALA A 11 3.67 10.29 -11.49
N GLN A 12 2.69 9.76 -12.24
CA GLN A 12 1.53 10.55 -12.70
C GLN A 12 0.20 9.78 -12.72
N SER A 13 0.06 8.73 -11.91
CA SER A 13 -1.23 8.07 -11.75
C SER A 13 -2.08 8.87 -10.76
N THR A 14 -2.68 9.98 -11.21
CA THR A 14 -3.79 10.60 -10.48
C THR A 14 -4.82 9.51 -10.22
N PRO A 15 -5.25 9.27 -8.96
CA PRO A 15 -6.30 8.32 -8.68
C PRO A 15 -7.51 8.76 -9.49
N SER A 16 -7.92 7.96 -10.48
CA SER A 16 -9.12 8.25 -11.25
C SER A 16 -10.28 8.46 -10.26
N LYS A 17 -11.29 9.28 -10.57
CA LYS A 17 -12.45 9.52 -9.66
C LYS A 17 -13.12 8.25 -9.12
N GLN A 18 -12.88 7.08 -9.75
CA GLN A 18 -13.32 5.75 -9.32
C GLN A 18 -12.41 5.04 -8.30
N ALA A 19 -11.17 5.48 -8.09
CA ALA A 19 -10.22 4.92 -7.12
C ALA A 19 -10.50 5.39 -5.68
N GLN A 20 -11.02 6.61 -5.51
CA GLN A 20 -11.39 7.18 -4.20
C GLN A 20 -12.26 6.27 -3.32
N PRO A 21 -13.39 5.71 -3.80
CA PRO A 21 -14.22 4.83 -2.96
C PRO A 21 -13.52 3.52 -2.58
N ARG A 22 -12.59 3.03 -3.42
CA ARG A 22 -11.83 1.81 -3.12
C ARG A 22 -10.76 2.06 -2.05
N LEU A 23 -10.10 3.22 -2.11
CA LEU A 23 -9.14 3.64 -1.09
C LEU A 23 -9.82 3.87 0.26
N GLU A 24 -11.00 4.50 0.26
CA GLU A 24 -11.81 4.67 1.47
C GLU A 24 -12.23 3.31 2.06
N ALA A 25 -12.73 2.40 1.23
CA ALA A 25 -13.07 1.04 1.66
C ALA A 25 -11.86 0.26 2.20
N ALA A 26 -10.67 0.48 1.64
CA ALA A 26 -9.43 -0.11 2.14
C ALA A 26 -9.11 0.42 3.55
N ARG A 27 -9.19 1.75 3.78
CA ARG A 27 -8.97 2.37 5.10
C ARG A 27 -9.97 1.85 6.13
N GLN A 28 -11.25 1.77 5.78
CA GLN A 28 -12.29 1.23 6.67
C GLN A 28 -12.01 -0.21 7.10
N LYS A 29 -11.57 -1.07 6.17
CA LYS A 29 -11.19 -2.46 6.49
C LYS A 29 -9.95 -2.54 7.37
N LEU A 30 -9.00 -1.63 7.17
CA LEU A 30 -7.78 -1.57 7.99
C LEU A 30 -8.10 -1.24 9.46
N LEU A 31 -9.11 -0.40 9.68
CA LEU A 31 -9.53 0.07 11.01
C LEU A 31 -10.49 -0.88 11.74
N ALA A 32 -10.91 -2.00 11.14
CA ALA A 32 -11.91 -2.90 11.72
C ALA A 32 -11.39 -3.63 12.99
N PRO A 33 -11.79 -3.28 14.22
CA PRO A 33 -11.12 -3.76 15.43
C PRO A 33 -11.26 -5.27 15.67
N HIS A 34 -12.31 -5.91 15.13
CA HIS A 34 -12.62 -7.33 15.36
C HIS A 34 -11.93 -8.29 14.38
N VAL A 35 -11.21 -7.77 13.39
CA VAL A 35 -10.56 -8.60 12.37
C VAL A 35 -9.07 -8.80 12.74
N PRO A 36 -8.52 -10.01 12.61
CA PRO A 36 -7.09 -10.25 12.84
C PRO A 36 -6.18 -9.27 12.05
N PRO A 37 -5.08 -8.76 12.63
CA PRO A 37 -4.23 -7.74 12.01
C PRO A 37 -3.77 -8.10 10.59
N LEU A 38 -3.29 -9.32 10.39
CA LEU A 38 -2.84 -9.81 9.08
C LEU A 38 -3.94 -9.73 8.01
N LEU A 39 -5.17 -10.11 8.36
CA LEU A 39 -6.29 -10.08 7.41
C LEU A 39 -6.67 -8.64 7.04
N ARG A 40 -6.61 -7.72 7.99
CA ARG A 40 -6.86 -6.29 7.73
C ARG A 40 -5.82 -5.68 6.82
N MET A 41 -4.55 -5.91 7.14
CA MET A 41 -3.43 -5.38 6.36
C MET A 41 -3.41 -5.97 4.95
N THR A 42 -3.60 -7.28 4.78
CA THR A 42 -3.66 -7.90 3.44
C THR A 42 -4.87 -7.44 2.63
N ALA A 43 -6.04 -7.24 3.25
CA ALA A 43 -7.21 -6.68 2.58
C ALA A 43 -6.97 -5.22 2.13
N PHE A 44 -6.36 -4.41 3.00
CA PHE A 44 -5.95 -3.05 2.68
C PHE A 44 -4.97 -3.02 1.50
N LEU A 45 -3.92 -3.85 1.53
CA LEU A 45 -2.94 -3.97 0.45
C LEU A 45 -3.60 -4.40 -0.86
N ARG A 46 -4.47 -5.41 -0.82
CA ARG A 46 -5.16 -5.92 -2.02
C ARG A 46 -6.03 -4.85 -2.67
N LEU A 47 -6.81 -4.12 -1.87
CA LEU A 47 -7.68 -3.06 -2.38
C LEU A 47 -6.86 -1.87 -2.90
N SER A 48 -5.79 -1.49 -2.19
CA SER A 48 -4.90 -0.41 -2.63
C SER A 48 -4.17 -0.78 -3.92
N CYS A 49 -3.63 -1.99 -4.02
CA CYS A 49 -3.00 -2.46 -5.26
C CYS A 49 -4.00 -2.60 -6.42
N SER A 50 -5.29 -2.81 -6.15
CA SER A 50 -6.31 -2.86 -7.22
C SER A 50 -6.59 -1.50 -7.87
N THR A 51 -6.09 -0.40 -7.28
CA THR A 51 -6.14 0.93 -7.88
C THR A 51 -4.87 1.26 -8.66
N LEU A 52 -3.85 0.41 -8.60
CA LEU A 52 -2.65 0.54 -9.44
C LEU A 52 -2.95 -0.04 -10.82
N GLU A 53 -2.58 0.67 -11.88
CA GLU A 53 -2.57 0.15 -13.26
C GLU A 53 -1.39 -0.80 -13.51
N ALA A 54 -1.03 -1.60 -12.51
CA ALA A 54 0.12 -2.49 -12.50
C ALA A 54 -0.34 -3.93 -12.21
N PRO A 55 -0.52 -4.77 -13.24
CA PRO A 55 -0.95 -6.15 -13.06
C PRO A 55 0.08 -6.91 -12.23
N GLY A 56 -0.39 -7.63 -11.20
CA GLY A 56 0.47 -8.40 -10.30
C GLY A 56 1.10 -7.61 -9.16
N ALA A 57 0.86 -6.29 -9.04
CA ALA A 57 1.42 -5.46 -7.96
C ALA A 57 1.15 -6.03 -6.56
N TYR A 58 -0.07 -6.54 -6.33
CA TYR A 58 -0.41 -7.19 -5.06
C TYR A 58 0.45 -8.43 -4.79
N SER A 59 0.53 -9.36 -5.76
CA SER A 59 1.29 -10.61 -5.61
C SER A 59 2.78 -10.34 -5.41
N GLN A 60 3.35 -9.39 -6.16
CA GLN A 60 4.74 -8.98 -6.03
C GLN A 60 5.03 -8.36 -4.66
N LEU A 61 4.16 -7.46 -4.18
CA LEU A 61 4.28 -6.84 -2.87
C LEU A 61 4.20 -7.88 -1.75
N MET A 62 3.20 -8.77 -1.81
CA MET A 62 3.05 -9.83 -0.82
C MET A 62 4.26 -10.77 -0.82
N GLN A 63 4.77 -11.15 -1.99
CA GLN A 63 5.97 -11.97 -2.11
C GLN A 63 7.19 -11.29 -1.49
N ALA A 64 7.40 -10.00 -1.76
CA ALA A 64 8.50 -9.23 -1.18
C ALA A 64 8.41 -9.16 0.36
N LEU A 65 7.21 -8.86 0.88
CA LEU A 65 6.96 -8.79 2.33
C LEU A 65 7.22 -10.14 3.02
N PHE A 66 6.71 -11.23 2.46
CA PHE A 66 6.90 -12.57 3.04
C PHE A 66 8.32 -13.10 2.90
N SER A 67 9.04 -12.72 1.84
CA SER A 67 10.43 -13.12 1.63
C SER A 67 11.37 -12.38 2.59
N HIS A 68 11.07 -11.12 2.90
CA HIS A 68 11.82 -10.32 3.87
C HIS A 68 11.53 -10.74 5.31
N HIS A 69 10.25 -10.79 5.70
CA HIS A 69 9.85 -11.14 7.06
C HIS A 69 8.52 -11.94 7.06
N PRO A 70 8.54 -13.25 7.39
CA PRO A 70 7.35 -14.10 7.33
C PRO A 70 6.19 -13.61 8.19
N THR A 71 6.47 -12.83 9.23
CA THR A 71 5.48 -12.19 10.11
C THR A 71 5.52 -10.66 10.04
N TRP A 72 5.83 -10.09 8.87
CA TRP A 72 5.98 -8.63 8.63
C TRP A 72 4.84 -7.78 9.21
N TRP A 73 3.62 -8.29 9.28
CA TRP A 73 2.47 -7.59 9.86
C TRP A 73 2.64 -7.28 11.36
N GLN A 74 3.52 -7.99 12.06
CA GLN A 74 3.79 -7.75 13.49
C GLN A 74 4.65 -6.51 13.71
N THR A 75 5.46 -6.11 12.72
CA THR A 75 6.21 -4.86 12.77
C THR A 75 5.39 -3.67 12.28
N CYS A 76 4.16 -3.92 11.85
CA CYS A 76 3.28 -2.92 11.27
C CYS A 76 2.27 -2.39 12.28
N GLU A 77 2.03 -1.09 12.23
CA GLU A 77 1.03 -0.37 13.00
C GLU A 77 0.07 0.36 12.07
N VAL A 78 -1.21 0.38 12.48
CA VAL A 78 -2.26 1.11 11.78
C VAL A 78 -2.41 2.47 12.43
N THR A 79 -2.22 3.53 11.67
CA THR A 79 -2.40 4.89 12.18
C THR A 79 -3.88 5.23 12.30
N ALA A 80 -4.22 6.22 13.14
CA ALA A 80 -5.59 6.74 13.24
C ALA A 80 -6.11 7.30 11.90
N ALA A 81 -5.20 7.71 11.01
CA ALA A 81 -5.53 8.11 9.65
C ALA A 81 -5.84 6.92 8.72
N GLY A 82 -5.81 5.66 9.18
CA GLY A 82 -6.03 4.51 8.33
C GLY A 82 -4.89 4.27 7.32
N ALA A 83 -3.67 4.66 7.67
CA ALA A 83 -2.46 4.30 6.94
C ALA A 83 -1.73 3.15 7.64
N LEU A 84 -0.92 2.41 6.89
CA LEU A 84 -0.09 1.34 7.41
C LEU A 84 1.36 1.82 7.48
N GLN A 85 1.98 1.71 8.65
CA GLN A 85 3.38 2.04 8.89
C GLN A 85 4.09 0.83 9.48
N SER A 86 5.40 0.73 9.30
CA SER A 86 6.23 -0.33 9.86
C SER A 86 7.44 0.27 10.56
N SER A 87 7.85 -0.34 11.67
CA SER A 87 9.11 -0.03 12.34
C SER A 87 10.33 -0.59 11.61
N ASP A 88 10.14 -1.62 10.78
CA ASP A 88 11.15 -2.12 9.85
C ASP A 88 11.22 -1.22 8.60
N PRO A 89 12.41 -0.66 8.27
CA PRO A 89 12.58 0.29 7.17
C PRO A 89 12.40 -0.33 5.78
N GLU A 90 12.72 -1.62 5.60
CA GLU A 90 12.53 -2.32 4.32
C GLU A 90 11.05 -2.60 4.08
N ILE A 91 10.33 -3.04 5.11
CA ILE A 91 8.87 -3.18 5.05
C ILE A 91 8.22 -1.81 4.81
N GLN A 92 8.69 -0.76 5.48
CA GLN A 92 8.18 0.60 5.28
C GLN A 92 8.38 1.08 3.83
N LEU A 93 9.50 0.75 3.20
CA LEU A 93 9.76 1.04 1.80
C LEU A 93 8.81 0.29 0.86
N LEU A 94 8.57 -1.00 1.12
CA LEU A 94 7.61 -1.80 0.36
C LEU A 94 6.18 -1.26 0.49
N LEU A 95 5.79 -0.83 1.69
CA LEU A 95 4.48 -0.23 1.96
C LEU A 95 4.34 1.18 1.36
N ALA A 96 5.43 1.89 1.07
CA ALA A 96 5.36 3.24 0.52
C ALA A 96 4.62 3.32 -0.81
N VAL A 97 4.62 2.24 -1.61
CA VAL A 97 3.89 2.17 -2.89
C VAL A 97 2.39 2.34 -2.68
N VAL A 98 1.84 1.75 -1.62
CA VAL A 98 0.41 1.88 -1.30
C VAL A 98 0.13 3.12 -0.46
N SER A 99 1.02 3.51 0.45
CA SER A 99 0.81 4.68 1.32
C SER A 99 0.70 5.98 0.51
N GLN A 100 1.42 6.10 -0.60
CA GLN A 100 1.32 7.24 -1.52
C GLN A 100 -0.08 7.36 -2.16
N LEU A 101 -0.81 6.26 -2.34
CA LEU A 101 -2.17 6.28 -2.89
C LEU A 101 -3.17 6.88 -1.89
N HIS A 102 -2.88 6.76 -0.59
CA HIS A 102 -3.73 7.26 0.50
C HIS A 102 -3.33 8.65 0.97
N ALA A 103 -2.27 9.24 0.41
CA ALA A 103 -1.85 10.59 0.74
C ALA A 103 -2.95 11.60 0.34
N PRO A 104 -3.25 12.60 1.19
CA PRO A 104 -4.19 13.65 0.83
C PRO A 104 -3.67 14.39 -0.41
N GLN A 105 -4.48 14.43 -1.46
CA GLN A 105 -4.16 15.12 -2.72
C GLN A 105 -3.95 16.64 -2.56
N ASP A 106 -4.23 17.19 -1.37
CA ASP A 106 -4.14 18.62 -1.06
C ASP A 106 -2.71 19.18 -1.14
N LEU A 107 -1.68 18.35 -1.02
CA LEU A 107 -0.28 18.81 -1.02
C LEU A 107 0.37 18.91 -2.42
N LEU A 108 -0.34 18.55 -3.49
CA LEU A 108 0.19 18.55 -4.87
C LEU A 108 -0.21 19.78 -5.69
N LEU A 109 -1.02 20.69 -5.14
CA LEU A 109 -1.46 21.94 -5.79
C LEU A 109 -0.79 23.21 -5.21
N ALA A 110 0.14 23.06 -4.26
CA ALA A 110 0.80 24.18 -3.59
C ALA A 110 2.31 24.30 -3.86
N ALA A 111 2.84 23.60 -4.88
CA ALA A 111 4.24 23.69 -5.30
C ALA A 111 4.36 24.15 -6.76
#